data_AF-A0A9D4FKN4-F1
#
_entry.id   AF-A0A9D4FKN4-F1
#
_cell.length_a   1.000
_cell.length_b   1.000
_cell.length_c   1.000
_cell.angle_alpha   90.00
_cell.angle_beta   90.00
_cell.angle_gamma   90.00
#
_symmetry.space_group_name_H-M   'P 1'
#
loop_
_entity.id
_entity.type
_entity.pdbx_description
1 polymer ?
#
loop_
_entity_poly.entity_id
_entity_poly.type
_entity_poly.pdbx_seq_one_letter_code
_entity_poly.pdbx_strand_id
1 'polypeptide(L)'
;MAICAGCDKEFKLETSKRQGNGLFDVNVRAVWGTMASGGGTTDLQKQLSTLNIPPLTSNMFSSLEHTIGDWWSKSIKDEMLKAGAEERRKAIEKGHFHEGIPYITVICDGGWSKRTQNTHTTHQVV
;
A
#
# COMPACT_ATOMS: atom_id res chain seq x y z
N MET A 1 3.92 10.92 -28.49
CA MET A 1 4.73 12.15 -28.65
C MET A 1 3.79 13.33 -28.48
N ALA A 2 4.25 14.41 -27.87
CA ALA A 2 3.50 15.66 -27.76
C ALA A 2 4.31 16.78 -28.42
N ILE A 3 3.61 17.69 -29.10
CA ILE A 3 4.23 18.83 -29.78
C ILE A 3 3.79 20.09 -29.04
N CYS A 4 4.73 20.96 -28.68
CA CYS A 4 4.39 22.24 -28.09
C CYS A 4 3.87 23.21 -29.16
N ALA A 5 2.63 23.66 -29.01
CA ALA A 5 2.00 24.60 -29.96
C ALA A 5 2.69 25.98 -30.06
N GLY A 6 3.56 26.35 -29.12
CA GLY A 6 4.24 27.64 -29.12
C GLY A 6 5.66 27.63 -29.69
N CYS A 7 6.34 26.47 -29.71
CA CYS A 7 7.74 26.40 -30.16
C CYS A 7 8.06 25.17 -31.02
N ASP A 8 7.04 24.39 -31.40
CA ASP A 8 7.12 23.20 -32.26
C ASP A 8 8.12 22.12 -31.82
N LYS A 9 8.57 22.19 -30.57
CA LYS A 9 9.43 21.16 -29.99
C LYS A 9 8.63 19.89 -29.76
N GLU A 10 9.19 18.79 -30.25
CA GLU A 10 8.70 17.45 -29.98
C GLU A 10 9.20 16.94 -28.62
N PHE A 11 8.27 16.43 -27.83
CA PHE A 11 8.54 15.79 -26.55
C PHE A 11 8.10 14.33 -26.63
N LYS A 12 9.05 13.43 -26.37
CA LYS A 12 8.75 12.02 -26.13
C LYS A 12 8.28 11.86 -24.69
N LEU A 13 6.96 11.79 -24.51
CA LEU A 13 6.35 11.51 -23.22
C LEU A 13 6.28 9.99 -23.00
N GLU A 14 7.05 9.48 -22.04
CA GLU A 14 6.95 8.10 -21.56
C GLU A 14 6.16 8.11 -20.25
N THR A 15 4.85 7.90 -20.32
CA THR A 15 3.96 8.04 -19.16
C THR A 15 3.92 6.78 -18.29
N SER A 16 3.63 5.63 -18.88
CA SER A 16 3.67 4.35 -18.17
C SER A 16 3.90 3.19 -19.13
N LYS A 17 4.54 2.13 -18.64
CA LYS A 17 4.66 0.88 -19.39
C LYS A 17 3.35 0.10 -19.27
N ARG A 18 2.86 -0.43 -20.39
CA ARG A 18 1.78 -1.42 -20.38
C ARG A 18 2.35 -2.71 -19.79
N GLN A 19 1.81 -3.16 -18.67
CA GLN A 19 2.15 -4.47 -18.13
C GLN A 19 1.42 -5.56 -18.95
N GLY A 20 1.97 -6.78 -18.96
CA GLY A 20 1.59 -7.88 -19.86
C GLY A 20 0.13 -8.36 -19.80
N ASN A 21 -0.67 -7.78 -18.91
CA ASN A 21 -2.09 -8.03 -18.68
C ASN A 21 -3.00 -6.83 -19.05
N GLY A 22 -2.49 -5.84 -19.79
CA GLY A 22 -3.28 -4.67 -20.18
C GLY A 22 -3.49 -3.64 -19.07
N LEU A 23 -2.87 -3.83 -17.91
CA LEU A 23 -2.83 -2.83 -16.84
C LEU A 23 -1.73 -1.81 -17.14
N PHE A 24 -2.04 -0.54 -16.91
CA PHE A 24 -1.03 0.52 -16.94
C PHE A 24 -0.42 0.68 -15.56
N ASP A 25 0.90 0.79 -15.49
CA ASP A 25 1.63 1.08 -14.26
C ASP A 25 1.12 2.36 -13.55
N VAL A 26 0.62 3.35 -14.30
CA VAL A 26 0.01 4.56 -13.72
C VAL A 26 -1.23 4.24 -12.88
N ASN A 27 -2.07 3.27 -13.28
CA ASN A 27 -3.28 2.93 -12.53
C ASN A 27 -2.91 2.23 -11.21
N VAL A 28 -1.92 1.34 -11.25
CA VAL A 28 -1.38 0.69 -10.04
C VAL A 28 -0.89 1.74 -9.05
N ARG A 29 -0.10 2.72 -9.52
CA ARG A 29 0.44 3.80 -8.68
C ARG A 29 -0.65 4.71 -8.11
N ALA A 30 -1.66 5.03 -8.92
CA ALA A 30 -2.80 5.84 -8.47
C ALA A 30 -3.55 5.13 -7.33
N VAL A 31 -3.90 3.85 -7.52
CA VAL A 31 -4.57 3.04 -6.50
C VAL A 31 -3.70 2.89 -5.25
N TRP A 32 -2.41 2.59 -5.40
CA TRP A 32 -1.45 2.51 -4.29
C TRP A 32 -1.43 3.80 -3.46
N GLY A 33 -1.29 4.95 -4.13
CA GLY A 33 -1.23 6.25 -3.46
C GLY A 33 -2.52 6.56 -2.70
N THR A 34 -3.67 6.23 -3.28
CA THR A 34 -4.97 6.36 -2.61
C THR A 34 -5.07 5.46 -1.37
N MET A 35 -4.71 4.18 -1.49
CA MET A 35 -4.71 3.23 -0.37
C MET A 35 -3.78 3.67 0.77
N ALA A 36 -2.57 4.11 0.44
CA ALA A 36 -1.59 4.59 1.43
C ALA A 36 -2.08 5.84 2.19
N SER A 37 -2.92 6.65 1.53
CA SER A 37 -3.58 7.82 2.15
C SER A 37 -4.80 7.43 2.99
N GLY A 38 -5.22 6.17 2.96
CA GLY A 38 -6.43 5.67 3.62
C GLY A 38 -7.74 5.95 2.86
N GLY A 39 -7.65 6.30 1.58
CA GLY A 39 -8.80 6.52 0.70
C GLY A 39 -9.21 5.26 -0.06
N GLY A 40 -10.42 5.27 -0.62
CA GLY A 40 -10.96 4.18 -1.44
C GLY A 40 -11.24 4.58 -2.89
N THR A 41 -11.91 3.70 -3.64
CA THR A 41 -12.32 3.92 -5.04
C THR A 41 -12.97 5.28 -5.25
N THR A 42 -13.93 5.65 -4.40
CA THR A 42 -14.69 6.90 -4.49
C THR A 42 -13.78 8.13 -4.39
N ASP A 43 -12.76 8.07 -3.55
CA ASP A 43 -11.84 9.20 -3.37
C ASP A 43 -10.96 9.39 -4.60
N LEU A 44 -10.44 8.30 -5.16
CA LEU A 44 -9.68 8.36 -6.41
C LEU A 44 -10.55 8.85 -7.58
N GLN A 45 -11.79 8.37 -7.69
CA GLN A 45 -12.71 8.83 -8.74
C GLN A 45 -12.99 10.33 -8.66
N LYS A 46 -13.19 10.86 -7.44
CA LYS A 46 -13.34 12.31 -7.23
C LYS A 46 -12.10 13.07 -7.69
N GLN A 47 -10.92 12.63 -7.27
CA GLN A 47 -9.65 13.27 -7.65
C GLN A 47 -9.42 13.27 -9.18
N LEU A 48 -9.72 12.16 -9.86
CA LEU A 48 -9.58 12.09 -11.31
C LEU A 48 -10.63 12.95 -12.03
N SER A 49 -11.85 12.99 -11.50
CA SER A 49 -12.93 13.81 -12.08
C SER A 49 -12.62 15.31 -12.00
N THR A 50 -12.04 15.80 -10.90
CA THR A 50 -11.64 17.22 -10.80
C THR A 50 -10.52 17.60 -11.76
N LEU A 51 -9.71 16.63 -12.20
CA LEU A 51 -8.64 16.79 -13.18
C LEU A 51 -9.11 16.52 -14.62
N ASN A 52 -10.40 16.23 -14.84
CA ASN A 52 -10.95 15.81 -16.12
C ASN A 52 -10.24 14.56 -16.70
N ILE A 53 -9.82 13.65 -15.83
CA ILE A 53 -9.21 12.35 -16.19
C ILE A 53 -10.30 11.28 -16.05
N PRO A 54 -10.47 10.37 -17.04
CA PRO A 54 -11.42 9.27 -16.94
C PRO A 54 -11.17 8.42 -15.67
N PRO A 55 -12.19 8.23 -14.80
CA PRO A 55 -12.02 7.49 -13.58
C PRO A 55 -11.85 5.98 -13.81
N LEU A 56 -11.17 5.31 -12.87
CA LEU A 56 -11.12 3.85 -12.83
C LEU A 56 -12.48 3.28 -12.41
N THR A 57 -12.86 2.15 -13.02
CA THR A 57 -14.05 1.40 -12.59
C THR A 57 -13.79 0.75 -11.23
N SER A 58 -14.85 0.53 -10.45
CA SER A 58 -14.71 -0.09 -9.13
C SER A 58 -14.06 -1.47 -9.20
N ASN A 59 -14.43 -2.28 -10.20
CA ASN A 59 -13.86 -3.62 -10.37
C ASN A 59 -12.35 -3.57 -10.66
N MET A 60 -11.92 -2.60 -11.47
CA MET A 60 -10.50 -2.42 -11.76
C MET A 60 -9.74 -1.95 -10.52
N PHE A 61 -10.31 -1.01 -9.75
CA PHE A 61 -9.73 -0.57 -8.48
C PHE A 61 -9.53 -1.76 -7.53
N SER A 62 -10.58 -2.55 -7.28
CA SER A 62 -10.51 -3.69 -6.36
C SER A 62 -9.50 -4.75 -6.84
N SER A 63 -9.42 -5.01 -8.14
CA SER A 63 -8.43 -5.95 -8.69
C SER A 63 -6.99 -5.48 -8.46
N LEU A 64 -6.75 -4.17 -8.62
CA LEU A 64 -5.45 -3.55 -8.34
C LEU A 64 -5.13 -3.53 -6.85
N GLU A 65 -6.12 -3.20 -6.01
CA GLU A 65 -6.02 -3.23 -4.55
C GLU A 65 -5.62 -4.62 -4.04
N HIS A 66 -6.26 -5.69 -4.53
CA HIS A 66 -5.88 -7.06 -4.19
C HIS A 66 -4.43 -7.38 -4.60
N THR A 67 -4.06 -7.02 -5.83
CA THR A 67 -2.70 -7.23 -6.33
C THR A 67 -1.66 -6.51 -5.47
N ILE A 68 -1.92 -5.27 -5.09
CA ILE A 68 -1.06 -4.46 -4.21
C ILE A 68 -1.02 -5.08 -2.80
N GLY A 69 -2.16 -5.52 -2.28
CA GLY A 69 -2.27 -6.19 -0.99
C GLY A 69 -1.44 -7.47 -0.92
N ASP A 70 -1.41 -8.27 -1.99
CA ASP A 70 -0.56 -9.46 -2.07
C ASP A 70 0.93 -9.12 -2.02
N TRP A 71 1.34 -8.05 -2.72
CA TRP A 71 2.73 -7.56 -2.68
C TRP A 71 3.12 -7.06 -1.28
N TRP A 72 2.23 -6.33 -0.62
CA TRP A 72 2.43 -5.87 0.76
C TRP A 72 2.53 -7.06 1.70
N SER A 73 1.60 -8.01 1.62
CA SER A 73 1.59 -9.21 2.46
C SER A 73 2.90 -9.98 2.34
N LYS A 74 3.38 -10.18 1.11
CA LYS A 74 4.67 -10.83 0.86
C LYS A 74 5.83 -10.06 1.50
N SER A 75 5.92 -8.76 1.23
CA SER A 75 7.01 -7.92 1.72
C SER A 75 7.04 -7.85 3.25
N ILE A 76 5.87 -7.70 3.88
CA ILE A 76 5.74 -7.67 5.34
C ILE A 76 6.16 -9.01 5.95
N LYS A 77 5.73 -10.14 5.39
CA LYS A 77 6.13 -11.47 5.88
C LYS A 77 7.64 -11.67 5.80
N ASP A 78 8.25 -11.30 4.68
CA ASP A 78 9.70 -11.43 4.48
C ASP A 78 10.48 -10.58 5.51
N GLU A 79 10.04 -9.35 5.76
CA GLU A 79 10.66 -8.48 6.77
C GLU A 79 10.43 -8.96 8.21
N MET A 80 9.23 -9.45 8.53
CA MET A 80 8.94 -10.03 9.86
C MET A 80 9.83 -11.25 10.16
N LEU A 81 10.08 -12.10 9.17
CA LEU A 81 10.97 -13.27 9.34
C LEU A 81 12.42 -12.84 9.58
N LYS A 82 12.91 -11.84 8.83
CA LYS A 82 14.27 -11.29 9.04
C LYS A 82 14.41 -10.63 10.41
N ALA A 83 13.41 -9.84 10.81
CA ALA A 83 13.38 -9.21 12.12
C ALA A 83 13.39 -10.27 13.24
N GLY A 84 12.54 -11.30 13.15
CA GLY A 84 12.50 -12.37 14.14
C GLY A 84 13.80 -13.17 14.23
N ALA A 85 14.50 -13.41 13.12
CA ALA A 85 15.81 -14.05 13.13
C ALA A 85 16.87 -13.20 13.85
N GLU A 86 16.85 -11.89 13.61
CA GLU A 86 17.77 -10.95 14.25
C GLU A 86 17.47 -10.75 15.73
N GLU A 87 16.20 -10.68 16.11
CA GLU A 87 15.75 -10.64 17.51
C GLU A 87 16.19 -11.89 18.28
N ARG A 88 16.03 -13.07 17.67
CA ARG A 88 16.50 -14.34 18.23
C ARG A 88 18.02 -14.33 18.43
N ARG A 89 18.79 -13.87 17.45
CA ARG A 89 20.26 -13.76 17.56
C ARG A 89 20.66 -12.88 18.75
N LYS A 90 20.07 -11.69 18.86
CA LYS A 90 20.32 -10.75 19.97
C LYS A 90 19.94 -11.32 21.33
N ALA A 91 18.82 -12.05 21.42
CA ALA A 91 18.39 -12.67 22.67
C ALA A 91 19.39 -13.72 23.17
N ILE A 92 19.90 -14.56 22.26
CA ILE A 92 20.92 -15.58 22.58
C ILE A 92 22.23 -14.91 23.03
N GLU A 93 22.70 -13.89 22.31
CA GLU A 93 23.94 -13.16 22.67
C GLU A 93 23.87 -12.50 24.05
N LYS A 94 22.68 -12.06 24.47
CA LYS A 94 22.46 -11.44 25.78
C LYS A 94 22.11 -12.44 26.88
N GLY A 95 21.97 -13.73 26.57
CA GLY A 95 21.54 -14.74 27.54
C GLY A 95 20.09 -14.56 27.99
N HIS A 96 19.24 -13.93 27.19
CA HIS A 96 17.83 -13.71 27.52
C HIS A 96 16.97 -14.92 27.15
N PHE A 97 16.64 -15.74 28.13
CA PHE A 97 15.81 -16.92 27.97
C PHE A 97 14.66 -16.93 28.98
N HIS A 98 13.50 -17.35 28.52
CA HIS A 98 12.35 -17.67 29.36
C HIS A 98 12.01 -19.13 29.10
N GLU A 99 12.18 -19.99 30.11
CA GLU A 99 11.96 -21.45 29.99
C GLU A 99 12.72 -22.10 28.82
N GLY A 100 13.94 -21.63 28.54
CA GLY A 100 14.77 -22.12 27.43
C GLY A 100 14.43 -21.55 26.06
N ILE A 101 13.44 -20.66 25.96
CA ILE A 101 13.07 -19.96 24.72
C ILE A 101 13.70 -18.56 24.71
N PRO A 102 14.47 -18.19 23.66
CA PRO A 102 15.04 -16.84 23.54
C PRO A 102 13.92 -15.79 23.43
N TYR A 103 14.03 -14.68 24.18
CA TYR A 103 13.06 -13.59 24.12
C TYR A 103 13.74 -12.22 24.02
N ILE A 104 13.03 -11.26 23.43
CA ILE A 104 13.41 -9.85 23.41
C ILE A 104 12.27 -9.00 23.95
N THR A 105 12.60 -7.97 24.73
CA THR A 105 11.60 -7.01 25.21
C THR A 105 11.30 -6.02 24.11
N VAL A 106 10.04 -5.98 23.67
CA VAL A 106 9.53 -4.97 22.74
C VAL A 106 8.81 -3.89 23.54
N ILE A 107 9.19 -2.64 23.34
CA ILE A 107 8.48 -1.49 23.89
C ILE A 107 7.61 -0.95 22.76
N CYS A 108 6.29 -1.16 22.87
CA CYS A 108 5.35 -0.59 21.93
C CYS A 108 4.96 0.82 22.40
N ASP A 109 5.19 1.83 21.56
CA ASP A 109 4.48 3.09 21.70
C ASP A 109 3.01 2.81 21.32
N GLY A 110 2.13 2.77 22.33
CA GLY A 110 0.68 2.57 22.13
C GLY A 110 0.03 3.69 21.32
N GLY A 111 0.78 4.70 20.89
CA GLY A 111 0.37 5.78 20.00
C GLY A 111 0.11 5.35 18.55
N TRP A 112 -0.91 4.55 18.30
CA TRP A 112 -1.73 4.67 17.09
C TRP A 112 -3.17 4.31 17.42
N SER A 113 -3.82 5.19 18.19
CA SER A 113 -5.22 5.04 18.56
C SER A 113 -6.11 5.06 17.31
N LYS A 114 -6.67 3.90 16.99
CA LYS A 114 -8.03 3.69 16.44
C LYS A 114 -8.48 4.73 15.38
N ARG A 115 -8.18 4.48 14.10
CA ARG A 115 -9.01 5.04 13.02
C ARG A 115 -10.23 4.14 12.85
N THR A 116 -11.29 4.41 13.61
CA THR A 116 -12.58 3.75 13.39
C THR A 116 -13.08 4.14 12.00
N GLN A 117 -13.08 3.22 11.04
CA GLN A 117 -13.91 3.40 9.84
C GLN A 117 -15.33 3.01 10.24
N ASN A 118 -16.21 4.01 10.31
CA ASN A 118 -17.65 3.78 10.41
C ASN A 118 -18.13 3.07 9.12
N THR A 119 -17.97 1.76 9.03
CA THR A 119 -18.88 0.96 8.21
C THR A 119 -20.14 0.78 9.03
N HIS A 120 -21.22 1.39 8.56
CA HIS A 120 -22.54 1.33 9.12
C HIS A 120 -23.03 -0.13 9.14
N THR A 121 -22.75 -0.85 10.21
CA THR A 121 -23.50 -2.05 10.59
C THR A 121 -23.37 -2.22 12.10
N THR A 122 -24.45 -1.82 12.75
CA THR A 122 -24.82 -2.05 14.14
C THR A 122 -24.44 -3.47 14.56
N HIS A 123 -23.67 -3.62 15.63
CA HIS A 123 -24.11 -4.26 16.89
C HIS A 123 -22.98 -4.13 17.91
N GLN A 124 -23.28 -3.40 18.99
CA GLN A 124 -22.48 -3.38 20.20
C GLN A 124 -22.47 -4.78 20.80
N VAL A 125 -21.29 -5.26 21.19
CA VAL A 125 -21.18 -6.39 22.11
C VAL A 125 -20.40 -5.89 23.31
N VAL A 126 -21.03 -6.11 24.46
CA VAL A 126 -20.61 -5.78 25.82
C VAL A 126 -19.27 -6.42 26.15
#